data_AF-A0AAW8IBZ1-F1
#
_entry.id   AF-A0AAW8IBZ1-F1
#
_cell.length_a   1.000
_cell.length_b   1.000
_cell.length_c   1.000
_cell.angle_alpha   90.00
_cell.angle_beta   90.00
_cell.angle_gamma   90.00
#
_symmetry.space_group_name_H-M   'P 1'
#
loop_
_entity.id
_entity.type
_entity.pdbx_description
1 polymer ?
#
loop_
_entity_poly.entity_id
_entity_poly.type
_entity_poly.pdbx_seq_one_letter_code
_entity_poly.pdbx_strand_id
1 'polypeptide(L)'
;MDKGKKIGYSVPLKYYWDELYRKTKKLYPKFSNDNIFALLRYNILNSASTVDQDIQSKDLIVSGLELWREDSKGELLHIFFLEKYLQDFLESTPLSDLDGIRKYLYDNGEKREIIYTKVKTKANCVNYSFGLHIPNEKNGFAFALSLFDDNTLELYFSHGINNGRLSDKFYADLNKKQDVQSITLSKMFRLAVNTIAYMKCFPECITDGVPKISYPRGEDRSDKNVIFKISENICDLNEAQISKTPHFRKGYFRLLKSDYYTHKKGQLIYVTETMVKGKAKTVAKSDNLEKFN
;
A
#
# COMPACT_ATOMS: atom_id res chain seq x y z
N MET A 1 34.00 16.71 -14.48
CA MET A 1 32.80 16.50 -15.30
C MET A 1 32.13 15.22 -14.81
N ASP A 2 31.19 15.36 -13.89
CA ASP A 2 30.44 14.21 -13.37
C ASP A 2 29.58 13.62 -14.48
N LYS A 3 29.87 12.38 -14.86
CA LYS A 3 29.01 11.61 -15.76
C LYS A 3 27.68 11.43 -15.05
N GLY A 4 26.70 12.24 -15.42
CA GLY A 4 25.37 12.26 -14.80
C GLY A 4 24.80 10.86 -14.69
N LYS A 5 24.67 10.36 -13.45
CA LYS A 5 23.87 9.17 -13.14
C LYS A 5 22.51 9.38 -13.80
N LYS A 6 22.14 8.51 -14.75
CA LYS A 6 20.80 8.51 -15.33
C LYS A 6 19.80 8.44 -14.17
N ILE A 7 18.93 9.43 -14.08
CA ILE A 7 17.85 9.47 -13.09
C ILE A 7 16.93 8.29 -13.41
N GLY A 8 17.07 7.20 -12.65
CA GLY A 8 16.11 6.10 -12.65
C GLY A 8 14.78 6.56 -12.06
N TYR A 9 13.67 6.10 -12.62
CA TYR A 9 12.34 6.54 -12.24
C TYR A 9 11.69 5.48 -11.36
N SER A 10 11.05 5.92 -10.28
CA SER A 10 10.23 5.06 -9.42
C SER A 10 9.03 4.55 -10.20
N VAL A 11 8.95 3.23 -10.42
CA VAL A 11 7.86 2.55 -11.14
C VAL A 11 6.46 2.86 -10.55
N PRO A 12 6.26 2.92 -9.22
CA PRO A 12 5.04 3.39 -8.59
C PRO A 12 4.56 4.79 -9.01
N LEU A 13 5.51 5.71 -9.22
CA LEU A 13 5.22 7.13 -9.50
C LEU A 13 5.62 7.51 -10.93
N LYS A 14 5.67 6.53 -11.83
CA LYS A 14 6.13 6.68 -13.20
C LYS A 14 5.42 7.81 -13.95
N TYR A 15 4.10 7.93 -13.81
CA TYR A 15 3.34 9.01 -14.44
C TYR A 15 3.85 10.40 -14.02
N TYR A 16 4.05 10.63 -12.71
CA TYR A 16 4.54 11.91 -12.19
C TYR A 16 5.97 12.20 -12.66
N TRP A 17 6.82 11.17 -12.68
CA TRP A 17 8.18 11.28 -13.19
C TRP A 17 8.24 11.60 -14.70
N ASP A 18 7.50 10.88 -15.53
CA ASP A 18 7.61 10.92 -16.99
C ASP A 18 6.77 12.03 -17.60
N GLU A 19 5.52 12.17 -17.15
CA GLU A 19 4.56 13.07 -17.76
C GLU A 19 4.60 14.48 -17.17
N LEU A 20 4.92 14.63 -15.88
CA LEU A 20 4.95 15.94 -15.21
C LEU A 20 6.37 16.46 -15.00
N TYR A 21 7.20 15.72 -14.26
CA TYR A 21 8.54 16.16 -13.90
C TYR A 21 9.44 16.30 -15.12
N ARG A 22 9.60 15.22 -15.91
CA ARG A 22 10.57 15.21 -17.03
C ARG A 22 10.26 16.28 -18.07
N LYS A 23 8.98 16.52 -18.39
CA LYS A 23 8.56 17.57 -19.32
C LYS A 23 8.88 18.96 -18.76
N THR A 24 8.53 19.23 -17.50
CA THR A 24 8.81 20.52 -16.85
C THR A 24 10.30 20.76 -16.69
N LYS A 25 11.07 19.74 -16.28
CA LYS A 25 12.52 19.81 -16.10
C LYS A 25 13.27 20.09 -17.41
N LYS A 26 12.75 19.63 -18.55
CA LYS A 26 13.31 19.99 -19.88
C LYS A 26 13.12 21.47 -20.20
N LEU A 27 11.99 22.06 -19.82
CA LEU A 27 11.71 23.48 -20.01
C LEU A 27 12.50 24.36 -19.04
N TYR A 28 12.71 23.87 -17.82
CA TYR A 28 13.40 24.60 -16.73
C TYR A 28 14.60 23.81 -16.20
N PRO A 29 15.67 23.61 -17.00
CA PRO A 29 16.77 22.71 -16.63
C PRO A 29 17.53 23.15 -15.38
N LYS A 30 17.57 24.47 -15.10
CA LYS A 30 18.25 25.04 -13.93
C LYS A 30 17.46 24.93 -12.61
N PHE A 31 16.18 24.55 -12.66
CA PHE A 31 15.36 24.50 -11.45
C PHE A 31 15.70 23.26 -10.61
N SER A 32 15.79 23.41 -9.29
CA SER A 32 15.88 22.26 -8.37
C SER A 32 14.59 21.42 -8.41
N ASN A 33 14.62 20.21 -7.84
CA ASN A 33 13.41 19.38 -7.74
C ASN A 33 12.30 20.09 -6.93
N ASP A 34 12.65 20.79 -5.85
CA ASP A 34 11.69 21.60 -5.08
C ASP A 34 11.12 22.78 -5.88
N ASN A 35 11.92 23.43 -6.74
CA ASN A 35 11.41 24.49 -7.61
C ASN A 35 10.42 23.92 -8.66
N ILE A 36 10.73 22.75 -9.24
CA ILE A 36 9.84 22.06 -10.17
C ILE A 36 8.55 21.65 -9.47
N PHE A 37 8.66 21.10 -8.25
CA PHE A 37 7.51 20.76 -7.40
C PHE A 37 6.60 21.97 -7.18
N ALA A 38 7.16 23.09 -6.70
CA ALA A 38 6.40 24.30 -6.39
C ALA A 38 5.70 24.86 -7.64
N LEU A 39 6.39 24.87 -8.78
CA LEU A 39 5.84 25.32 -10.06
C LEU A 39 4.69 24.42 -10.53
N LEU A 40 4.88 23.10 -10.52
CA LEU A 40 3.85 22.13 -10.90
C LEU A 40 2.62 22.26 -10.00
N ARG A 41 2.82 22.30 -8.68
CA ARG A 41 1.74 22.43 -7.70
C ARG A 41 0.96 23.73 -7.91
N TYR A 42 1.66 24.85 -8.11
CA TYR A 42 1.02 26.14 -8.41
C TYR A 42 0.21 26.07 -9.71
N ASN A 43 0.77 25.52 -10.79
CA ASN A 43 0.10 25.46 -12.08
C ASN A 43 -1.14 24.55 -12.05
N ILE A 44 -1.09 23.41 -11.34
CA ILE A 44 -2.23 22.49 -11.22
C ILE A 44 -3.37 23.14 -10.43
N LEU A 45 -3.05 23.83 -9.33
CA LEU A 45 -4.06 24.48 -8.49
C LEU A 45 -4.69 25.70 -9.16
N ASN A 46 -3.92 26.44 -9.96
CA ASN A 46 -4.37 27.68 -10.61
C ASN A 46 -4.77 27.52 -12.08
N SER A 47 -4.70 26.33 -12.67
CA SER A 47 -5.19 26.11 -14.04
C SER A 47 -6.70 26.38 -14.09
N ALA A 48 -7.20 26.93 -15.18
CA ALA A 48 -8.64 27.04 -15.38
C ALA A 48 -9.25 25.63 -15.37
N SER A 49 -10.30 25.41 -14.55
CA SER A 49 -11.03 24.16 -14.60
C SER A 49 -11.75 24.07 -15.94
N THR A 50 -11.32 23.16 -16.82
CA THR A 50 -12.15 22.79 -17.98
C THR A 50 -13.34 21.95 -17.49
N VAL A 51 -14.38 21.80 -18.31
CA VAL A 51 -15.57 21.00 -17.99
C VAL A 51 -15.21 19.56 -17.56
N ASP A 52 -14.06 19.04 -18.03
CA ASP A 52 -13.55 17.71 -17.71
C ASP A 52 -12.61 17.64 -16.49
N GLN A 53 -12.16 18.77 -15.92
CA GLN A 53 -11.27 18.82 -14.76
C GLN A 53 -11.97 19.46 -13.55
N ASP A 54 -12.76 18.65 -12.84
CA ASP A 54 -13.31 19.06 -11.54
C ASP A 54 -12.19 19.32 -10.51
N ILE A 55 -12.44 20.16 -9.51
CA ILE A 55 -11.52 20.49 -8.41
C ILE A 55 -11.02 19.21 -7.70
N GLN A 56 -11.86 18.18 -7.58
CA GLN A 56 -11.45 16.89 -7.01
C GLN A 56 -10.32 16.23 -7.80
N SER A 57 -10.32 16.35 -9.13
CA SER A 57 -9.24 15.81 -9.98
C SER A 57 -7.91 16.51 -9.72
N LYS A 58 -7.93 17.83 -9.49
CA LYS A 58 -6.73 18.61 -9.16
C LYS A 58 -6.14 18.20 -7.82
N ASP A 59 -6.98 18.05 -6.78
CA ASP A 59 -6.54 17.61 -5.45
C ASP A 59 -5.90 16.20 -5.50
N LEU A 60 -6.41 15.31 -6.34
CA LEU A 60 -5.84 13.97 -6.54
C LEU A 60 -4.47 14.02 -7.24
N ILE A 61 -4.32 14.85 -8.27
CA ILE A 61 -3.03 15.02 -8.95
C ILE A 61 -2.00 15.64 -7.99
N VAL A 62 -2.41 16.65 -7.20
CA VAL A 62 -1.53 17.26 -6.19
C VAL A 62 -1.11 16.23 -5.15
N SER A 63 -2.02 15.38 -4.68
CA SER A 63 -1.68 14.31 -3.71
C SER A 63 -0.59 13.37 -4.23
N GLY A 64 -0.66 12.98 -5.50
CA GLY A 64 0.39 12.16 -6.10
C GLY A 64 1.68 12.93 -6.38
N LEU A 65 1.59 14.25 -6.62
CA LEU A 65 2.76 15.11 -6.72
C LEU A 65 3.49 15.25 -5.37
N GLU A 66 2.78 15.26 -4.24
CA GLU A 66 3.37 15.21 -2.89
C GLU A 66 4.14 13.88 -2.69
N LEU A 67 3.57 12.74 -3.09
CA LEU A 67 4.29 11.46 -3.07
C LEU A 67 5.53 11.46 -3.97
N TRP A 68 5.43 12.03 -5.17
CA TRP A 68 6.58 12.22 -6.05
C TRP A 68 7.67 13.09 -5.40
N ARG A 69 7.29 14.10 -4.62
CA ARG A 69 8.27 14.94 -3.92
C ARG A 69 9.06 14.13 -2.88
N GLU A 70 8.37 13.32 -2.07
CA GLU A 70 9.01 12.41 -1.11
C GLU A 70 9.97 11.42 -1.81
N ASP A 71 9.51 10.81 -2.90
CA ASP A 71 10.30 9.91 -3.74
C ASP A 71 11.54 10.62 -4.30
N SER A 72 11.39 11.86 -4.77
CA SER A 72 12.49 12.66 -5.31
C SER A 72 13.56 13.05 -4.28
N LYS A 73 13.21 12.99 -3.00
CA LYS A 73 14.10 13.23 -1.86
C LYS A 73 14.68 11.94 -1.26
N GLY A 74 14.26 10.77 -1.74
CA GLY A 74 14.63 9.48 -1.14
C GLY A 74 13.94 9.21 0.21
N GLU A 75 12.84 9.91 0.50
CA GLU A 75 12.11 9.80 1.77
C GLU A 75 11.01 8.73 1.71
N LEU A 76 10.54 8.38 0.50
CA LEU A 76 9.49 7.38 0.28
C LEU A 76 10.03 5.97 0.53
N LEU A 77 9.26 5.19 1.30
CA LEU A 77 9.50 3.75 1.47
C LEU A 77 9.10 3.01 0.18
N HIS A 78 10.01 2.22 -0.39
CA HIS A 78 9.68 1.29 -1.46
C HIS A 78 9.61 -0.14 -0.95
N ILE A 79 8.50 -0.79 -1.26
CA ILE A 79 8.23 -2.19 -0.96
C ILE A 79 8.25 -2.96 -2.27
N PHE A 80 9.10 -3.98 -2.37
CA PHE A 80 9.20 -4.85 -3.52
C PHE A 80 8.67 -6.23 -3.18
N PHE A 81 7.57 -6.64 -3.80
CA PHE A 81 7.10 -8.03 -3.68
C PHE A 81 7.98 -8.92 -4.55
N LEU A 82 8.45 -10.05 -4.00
CA LEU A 82 9.13 -11.07 -4.81
C LEU A 82 8.13 -11.87 -5.64
N GLU A 83 6.97 -12.19 -5.08
CA GLU A 83 5.92 -12.96 -5.75
C GLU A 83 4.64 -12.14 -5.96
N LYS A 84 4.08 -12.19 -7.18
CA LYS A 84 2.80 -11.51 -7.50
C LYS A 84 1.66 -12.01 -6.62
N TYR A 85 1.69 -13.28 -6.23
CA TYR A 85 0.68 -13.91 -5.40
C TYR A 85 0.47 -13.21 -4.04
N LEU A 86 1.50 -12.55 -3.50
CA LEU A 86 1.34 -11.74 -2.27
C LEU A 86 0.34 -10.60 -2.48
N GLN A 87 0.32 -9.97 -3.66
CA GLN A 87 -0.69 -8.96 -4.01
C GLN A 87 -2.10 -9.56 -3.96
N ASP A 88 -2.31 -10.70 -4.62
CA ASP A 88 -3.62 -11.35 -4.70
C ASP A 88 -4.15 -11.74 -3.31
N PHE A 89 -3.25 -12.24 -2.46
CA PHE A 89 -3.55 -12.53 -1.06
C PHE A 89 -3.96 -11.27 -0.29
N LEU A 90 -3.17 -10.19 -0.35
CA LEU A 90 -3.44 -8.96 0.39
C LEU A 90 -4.69 -8.23 -0.13
N GLU A 91 -4.95 -8.25 -1.44
CA GLU A 91 -6.17 -7.70 -2.04
C GLU A 91 -7.44 -8.47 -1.65
N SER A 92 -7.33 -9.77 -1.40
CA SER A 92 -8.48 -10.64 -1.09
C SER A 92 -8.69 -10.85 0.41
N THR A 93 -7.70 -10.55 1.24
CA THR A 93 -7.76 -10.68 2.70
C THR A 93 -8.70 -9.64 3.32
N PRO A 94 -9.81 -10.05 3.98
CA PRO A 94 -10.73 -9.10 4.60
C PRO A 94 -10.08 -8.31 5.73
N LEU A 95 -10.47 -7.03 5.86
CA LEU A 95 -10.08 -6.19 6.99
C LEU A 95 -11.01 -6.49 8.16
N SER A 96 -10.54 -7.20 9.19
CA SER A 96 -11.41 -7.52 10.34
C SER A 96 -11.66 -6.33 11.26
N ASP A 97 -10.64 -5.49 11.43
CA ASP A 97 -10.72 -4.19 12.09
C ASP A 97 -9.58 -3.30 11.60
N LEU A 98 -9.68 -2.00 11.86
CA LEU A 98 -8.67 -1.01 11.47
C LEU A 98 -7.88 -0.46 12.67
N ASP A 99 -8.18 -0.89 13.90
CA ASP A 99 -7.60 -0.26 15.09
C ASP A 99 -6.12 -0.57 15.24
N GLY A 100 -5.71 -1.78 14.84
CA GLY A 100 -4.28 -2.12 14.79
C GLY A 100 -3.51 -1.23 13.81
N ILE A 101 -4.15 -0.87 12.69
CA ILE A 101 -3.56 -0.02 11.66
C ILE A 101 -3.55 1.44 12.10
N ARG A 102 -4.63 1.93 12.70
CA ARG A 102 -4.67 3.28 13.30
C ARG A 102 -3.56 3.46 14.33
N LYS A 103 -3.39 2.50 15.23
CA LYS A 103 -2.29 2.51 16.20
C LYS A 103 -0.92 2.54 15.50
N TYR A 104 -0.73 1.69 14.47
CA TYR A 104 0.51 1.69 13.70
C TYR A 104 0.80 3.05 13.07
N LEU A 105 -0.21 3.70 12.47
CA LEU A 105 -0.06 5.02 11.86
C LEU A 105 0.33 6.06 12.89
N TYR A 106 -0.34 6.12 14.05
CA TYR A 106 0.03 7.03 15.14
C TYR A 106 1.48 6.85 15.60
N ASP A 107 1.95 5.61 15.68
CA ASP A 107 3.29 5.29 16.19
C ASP A 107 4.41 5.52 15.15
N ASN A 108 4.12 5.36 13.85
CA ASN A 108 5.15 5.29 12.79
C ASN A 108 4.96 6.30 11.64
N GLY A 109 3.84 7.01 11.59
CA GLY A 109 3.55 7.99 10.56
C GLY A 109 4.09 9.39 10.89
N GLU A 110 4.10 10.24 9.87
CA GLU A 110 4.57 11.62 9.97
C GLU A 110 3.38 12.55 10.19
N LYS A 111 3.49 13.46 11.16
CA LYS A 111 2.50 14.52 11.34
C LYS A 111 2.53 15.47 10.15
N ARG A 112 1.36 15.71 9.56
CA ARG A 112 1.20 16.60 8.40
C ARG A 112 -0.08 17.42 8.50
N GLU A 113 -0.07 18.57 7.85
CA GLU A 113 -1.26 19.37 7.59
C GLU A 113 -1.67 19.13 6.13
N ILE A 114 -2.87 18.57 5.91
CA ILE A 114 -3.47 18.44 4.59
C ILE A 114 -4.39 19.64 4.36
N ILE A 115 -4.23 20.29 3.22
CA ILE A 115 -5.07 21.40 2.78
C ILE A 115 -6.04 20.87 1.73
N TYR A 116 -7.33 20.87 2.05
CA TYR A 116 -8.38 20.52 1.09
C TYR A 116 -8.79 21.77 0.33
N THR A 117 -8.37 21.87 -0.93
CA THR A 117 -8.54 23.08 -1.73
C THR A 117 -10.01 23.42 -1.96
N LYS A 118 -10.87 22.41 -2.13
CA LYS A 118 -12.33 22.58 -2.37
C LYS A 118 -13.06 23.24 -1.20
N VAL A 119 -12.77 22.81 0.02
CA VAL A 119 -13.45 23.29 1.24
C VAL A 119 -12.64 24.37 1.97
N LYS A 120 -11.44 24.69 1.48
CA LYS A 120 -10.47 25.62 2.12
C LYS A 120 -10.22 25.29 3.59
N THR A 121 -10.35 24.02 3.96
CA THR A 121 -10.07 23.55 5.30
C THR A 121 -8.66 22.97 5.37
N LYS A 122 -8.07 23.14 6.54
CA LYS A 122 -6.84 22.48 6.95
C LYS A 122 -7.25 21.37 7.92
N ALA A 123 -6.63 20.21 7.77
CA ALA A 123 -6.80 19.11 8.68
C ALA A 123 -5.43 18.58 9.06
N ASN A 124 -5.21 18.40 10.36
CA ASN A 124 -4.03 17.68 10.83
C ASN A 124 -4.28 16.19 10.66
N CYS A 125 -3.25 15.48 10.24
CA CYS A 125 -3.27 14.04 10.15
C CYS A 125 -1.90 13.46 10.46
N VAL A 126 -1.89 12.17 10.76
CA VAL A 126 -0.69 11.35 10.69
C VAL A 126 -0.70 10.60 9.37
N ASN A 127 0.35 10.78 8.57
CA ASN A 127 0.46 10.23 7.23
C ASN A 127 1.53 9.14 7.14
N TYR A 128 1.24 8.06 6.43
CA TYR A 128 2.19 7.00 6.11
C TYR A 128 2.11 6.67 4.62
N SER A 129 3.22 6.86 3.91
CA SER A 129 3.30 6.72 2.46
C SER A 129 4.31 5.65 2.06
N PHE A 130 4.01 4.94 0.97
CA PHE A 130 4.93 3.96 0.39
C PHE A 130 4.62 3.71 -1.09
N GLY A 131 5.66 3.37 -1.84
CA GLY A 131 5.57 2.83 -3.19
C GLY A 131 5.66 1.30 -3.15
N LEU A 132 4.74 0.63 -3.83
CA LEU A 132 4.67 -0.81 -3.94
C LEU A 132 4.99 -1.26 -5.37
N HIS A 133 6.00 -2.11 -5.49
CA HIS A 133 6.45 -2.71 -6.75
C HIS A 133 5.99 -4.16 -6.81
N ILE A 134 5.25 -4.49 -7.87
CA ILE A 134 4.76 -5.85 -8.14
C ILE A 134 5.65 -6.48 -9.22
N PRO A 135 6.09 -7.74 -9.05
CA PRO A 135 6.97 -8.39 -10.01
C PRO A 135 6.24 -8.59 -11.34
N ASN A 136 6.97 -8.37 -12.44
CA ASN A 136 6.48 -8.46 -13.83
C ASN A 136 5.35 -7.48 -14.21
N GLU A 137 5.05 -6.48 -13.37
CA GLU A 137 4.10 -5.43 -13.71
C GLU A 137 4.79 -4.19 -14.29
N LYS A 138 4.11 -3.51 -15.22
CA LYS A 138 4.62 -2.28 -15.85
C LYS A 138 4.52 -1.06 -14.93
N ASN A 139 3.52 -1.05 -14.07
CA ASN A 139 3.21 0.04 -13.15
C ASN A 139 3.18 -0.51 -11.73
N GLY A 140 3.72 0.25 -10.78
CA GLY A 140 3.55 -0.03 -9.36
C GLY A 140 2.32 0.66 -8.81
N PHE A 141 2.18 0.63 -7.49
CA PHE A 141 1.20 1.41 -6.75
C PHE A 141 1.91 2.40 -5.84
N ALA A 142 1.43 3.62 -5.73
CA ALA A 142 1.85 4.56 -4.70
C ALA A 142 0.68 4.81 -3.76
N PHE A 143 0.90 4.66 -2.46
CA PHE A 143 -0.13 4.82 -1.44
C PHE A 143 0.25 5.88 -0.44
N ALA A 144 -0.76 6.59 0.07
CA ALA A 144 -0.67 7.41 1.27
C ALA A 144 -1.89 7.13 2.15
N LEU A 145 -1.66 6.68 3.38
CA LEU A 145 -2.70 6.50 4.39
C LEU A 145 -2.61 7.67 5.38
N SER A 146 -3.69 8.43 5.50
CA SER A 146 -3.81 9.58 6.38
C SER A 146 -4.83 9.30 7.47
N LEU A 147 -4.42 9.38 8.72
CA LEU A 147 -5.27 9.25 9.90
C LEU A 147 -5.54 10.63 10.49
N PHE A 148 -6.80 11.06 10.44
CA PHE A 148 -7.22 12.37 10.95
C PHE A 148 -7.57 12.33 12.43
N ASP A 149 -7.62 13.51 13.05
CA ASP A 149 -7.95 13.68 14.48
C ASP A 149 -9.35 13.13 14.84
N ASP A 150 -10.29 13.09 13.89
CA ASP A 150 -11.62 12.48 14.05
C ASP A 150 -11.62 10.95 13.90
N ASN A 151 -10.43 10.34 13.84
CA ASN A 151 -10.16 8.93 13.66
C ASN A 151 -10.57 8.35 12.28
N THR A 152 -10.90 9.21 11.32
CA THR A 152 -11.13 8.82 9.93
C THR A 152 -9.80 8.41 9.29
N LEU A 153 -9.81 7.26 8.61
CA LEU A 153 -8.67 6.80 7.83
C LEU A 153 -8.97 7.03 6.36
N GLU A 154 -8.17 7.84 5.68
CA GLU A 154 -8.24 8.03 4.24
C GLU A 154 -7.03 7.43 3.53
N LEU A 155 -7.30 6.71 2.44
CA LEU A 155 -6.32 6.24 1.49
C LEU A 155 -6.32 7.15 0.27
N TYR A 156 -5.16 7.65 -0.11
CA TYR A 156 -4.85 8.02 -1.49
C TYR A 156 -4.09 6.89 -2.17
N PHE A 157 -4.40 6.63 -3.44
CA PHE A 157 -3.62 5.71 -4.27
C PHE A 157 -3.36 6.27 -5.66
N SER A 158 -2.25 5.83 -6.26
CA SER A 158 -1.93 6.01 -7.67
C SER A 158 -1.42 4.71 -8.28
N HIS A 159 -1.88 4.40 -9.50
CA HIS A 159 -1.48 3.25 -10.29
C HIS A 159 -1.46 3.63 -11.78
N GLY A 160 -0.27 3.85 -12.32
CA GLY A 160 -0.13 4.36 -13.70
C GLY A 160 -0.76 5.75 -13.84
N ILE A 161 -1.72 5.88 -14.75
CA ILE A 161 -2.48 7.14 -14.94
C ILE A 161 -3.68 7.26 -13.98
N ASN A 162 -4.05 6.16 -13.33
CA ASN A 162 -5.21 6.12 -12.44
C ASN A 162 -4.79 6.58 -11.04
N ASN A 163 -5.67 7.32 -10.38
CA ASN A 163 -5.52 7.68 -8.99
C ASN A 163 -6.90 7.78 -8.34
N GLY A 164 -6.93 7.79 -7.02
CA GLY A 164 -8.18 7.88 -6.29
C GLY A 164 -7.97 8.12 -4.81
N ARG A 165 -9.06 8.46 -4.13
CA ARG A 165 -9.12 8.62 -2.68
C ARG A 165 -10.31 7.87 -2.12
N LEU A 166 -10.13 7.25 -0.97
CA LEU A 166 -11.13 6.41 -0.33
C LEU A 166 -10.99 6.46 1.20
N SER A 167 -12.07 6.77 1.91
CA SER A 167 -12.10 6.65 3.37
C SER A 167 -12.53 5.26 3.82
N ASP A 168 -12.16 4.89 5.04
CA ASP A 168 -12.64 3.68 5.72
C ASP A 168 -14.17 3.62 5.83
N LYS A 169 -14.82 4.77 6.08
CA LYS A 169 -16.28 4.92 6.07
C LYS A 169 -16.87 4.50 4.71
N PHE A 170 -16.31 5.00 3.62
CA PHE A 170 -16.80 4.67 2.28
C PHE A 170 -16.43 3.24 1.86
N TYR A 171 -15.27 2.73 2.28
CA TYR A 171 -14.87 1.34 2.06
C TYR A 171 -15.90 0.35 2.64
N ALA A 172 -16.42 0.60 3.83
CA ALA A 172 -17.43 -0.27 4.45
C ALA A 172 -18.70 -0.43 3.60
N ASP A 173 -19.07 0.60 2.85
CA ASP A 173 -20.22 0.56 1.93
C ASP A 173 -19.86 -0.03 0.57
N LEU A 174 -18.69 0.29 0.03
CA LEU A 174 -18.19 -0.31 -1.22
C LEU A 174 -18.05 -1.83 -1.11
N ASN A 175 -17.64 -2.34 0.05
CA ASN A 175 -17.44 -3.77 0.27
C ASN A 175 -18.74 -4.59 0.24
N LYS A 176 -19.91 -3.94 0.21
CA LYS A 176 -21.23 -4.58 0.04
C LYS A 176 -21.69 -4.61 -1.42
N LYS A 177 -21.01 -3.87 -2.32
CA LYS A 177 -21.38 -3.71 -3.72
C LYS A 177 -20.62 -4.71 -4.61
N GLN A 178 -21.21 -5.03 -5.75
CA GLN A 178 -20.68 -6.00 -6.72
C GLN A 178 -20.27 -5.36 -8.05
N ASP A 179 -20.39 -4.05 -8.20
CA ASP A 179 -19.92 -3.37 -9.40
C ASP A 179 -18.38 -3.31 -9.47
N VAL A 180 -17.86 -3.32 -10.69
CA VAL A 180 -16.41 -3.39 -10.97
C VAL A 180 -15.63 -2.28 -10.29
N GLN A 181 -16.20 -1.07 -10.23
CA GLN A 181 -15.54 0.09 -9.63
C GLN A 181 -15.42 -0.08 -8.12
N SER A 182 -16.51 -0.43 -7.43
CA SER A 182 -16.53 -0.70 -5.99
C SER A 182 -15.59 -1.82 -5.59
N ILE A 183 -15.54 -2.90 -6.39
CA ILE A 183 -14.61 -4.02 -6.18
C ILE A 183 -13.16 -3.55 -6.30
N THR A 184 -12.84 -2.77 -7.33
CA THR A 184 -11.48 -2.26 -7.58
C THR A 184 -11.02 -1.36 -6.44
N LEU A 185 -11.86 -0.40 -6.03
CA LEU A 185 -11.55 0.50 -4.91
C LEU A 185 -11.39 -0.26 -3.58
N SER A 186 -12.24 -1.27 -3.33
CA SER A 186 -12.12 -2.12 -2.14
C SER A 186 -10.82 -2.92 -2.14
N LYS A 187 -10.39 -3.44 -3.29
CA LYS A 187 -9.10 -4.14 -3.44
C LYS A 187 -7.93 -3.21 -3.17
N MET A 188 -7.94 -1.98 -3.69
CA MET A 188 -6.87 -1.00 -3.42
C MET A 188 -6.78 -0.66 -1.93
N PHE A 189 -7.93 -0.50 -1.27
CA PHE A 189 -7.96 -0.28 0.17
C PHE A 189 -7.37 -1.44 0.96
N ARG A 190 -7.81 -2.67 0.63
CA ARG A 190 -7.28 -3.89 1.25
C ARG A 190 -5.79 -4.05 1.01
N LEU A 191 -5.32 -3.85 -0.22
CA LEU A 191 -3.90 -3.96 -0.56
C LEU A 191 -3.05 -3.00 0.29
N ALA A 192 -3.42 -1.71 0.35
CA ALA A 192 -2.66 -0.74 1.12
C ALA A 192 -2.63 -1.06 2.62
N VAL A 193 -3.80 -1.33 3.21
CA VAL A 193 -3.94 -1.60 4.65
C VAL A 193 -3.28 -2.93 5.04
N ASN A 194 -3.52 -4.00 4.28
CA ASN A 194 -2.95 -5.31 4.56
C ASN A 194 -1.45 -5.35 4.29
N THR A 195 -0.90 -4.51 3.41
CA THR A 195 0.57 -4.42 3.24
C THR A 195 1.24 -3.93 4.53
N ILE A 196 0.66 -2.93 5.21
CA ILE A 196 1.15 -2.48 6.52
C ILE A 196 0.96 -3.57 7.59
N ALA A 197 -0.20 -4.23 7.59
CA ALA A 197 -0.46 -5.33 8.53
C ALA A 197 0.54 -6.47 8.36
N TYR A 198 0.80 -6.85 7.11
CA TYR A 198 1.76 -7.87 6.72
C TYR A 198 3.15 -7.52 7.25
N MET A 199 3.60 -6.29 7.01
CA MET A 199 4.91 -5.82 7.46
C MET A 199 5.08 -5.95 8.98
N LYS A 200 4.00 -5.73 9.74
CA LYS A 200 4.01 -5.85 11.19
C LYS A 200 3.96 -7.30 11.68
N CYS A 201 3.20 -8.16 10.99
CA CYS A 201 2.96 -9.53 11.41
C CYS A 201 4.04 -10.52 10.99
N PHE A 202 4.77 -10.23 9.91
CA PHE A 202 5.80 -11.10 9.33
C PHE A 202 7.13 -10.36 9.11
N PRO A 203 7.73 -9.75 10.16
CA PRO A 203 8.99 -9.02 10.00
C PRO A 203 10.14 -9.91 9.48
N GLU A 204 10.10 -11.21 9.73
CA GLU A 204 11.05 -12.19 9.21
C GLU A 204 10.99 -12.38 7.69
N CYS A 205 9.86 -12.03 7.07
CA CYS A 205 9.67 -12.09 5.62
C CYS A 205 10.12 -10.80 4.90
N ILE A 206 10.74 -9.88 5.63
CA ILE A 206 11.12 -8.55 5.14
C ILE A 206 12.63 -8.42 5.23
N THR A 207 13.23 -8.06 4.10
CA THR A 207 14.69 -7.84 4.03
C THR A 207 14.98 -6.51 3.37
N ASP A 208 15.90 -5.74 3.94
CA ASP A 208 16.31 -4.45 3.37
C ASP A 208 16.92 -4.62 1.97
N GLY A 209 16.67 -3.63 1.11
CA GLY A 209 17.24 -3.51 -0.22
C GLY A 209 16.24 -3.69 -1.36
N VAL A 210 16.79 -3.96 -2.54
CA VAL A 210 16.07 -4.09 -3.82
C VAL A 210 16.32 -5.49 -4.37
N PRO A 211 15.32 -6.17 -4.97
CA PRO A 211 15.54 -7.48 -5.56
C PRO A 211 16.65 -7.45 -6.63
N LYS A 212 17.46 -8.52 -6.71
CA LYS A 212 18.55 -8.60 -7.71
C LYS A 212 18.03 -8.52 -9.16
N ILE A 213 16.77 -8.89 -9.38
CA ILE A 213 16.12 -8.96 -10.70
C ILE A 213 15.65 -7.58 -11.18
N SER A 214 15.49 -6.58 -10.31
CA SER A 214 15.09 -5.21 -10.68
C SER A 214 16.24 -4.31 -11.18
N TYR A 215 17.48 -4.81 -11.19
CA TYR A 215 18.64 -4.07 -11.67
C TYR A 215 18.74 -4.08 -13.22
N PRO A 216 18.97 -2.96 -13.93
CA PRO A 216 19.23 -1.60 -13.47
C PRO A 216 18.08 -0.64 -13.87
N ARG A 217 16.96 -0.64 -13.14
CA ARG A 217 15.89 0.37 -13.32
C ARG A 217 16.15 1.68 -12.56
N GLY A 218 17.25 1.75 -11.79
CA GLY A 218 17.59 2.89 -10.93
C GLY A 218 16.60 3.10 -9.80
N GLU A 219 16.13 1.98 -9.24
CA GLU A 219 15.22 1.87 -8.10
C GLU A 219 15.98 1.85 -6.75
N ASP A 220 17.31 1.96 -6.78
CA ASP A 220 18.25 2.02 -5.65
C ASP A 220 18.47 3.44 -5.12
N ARG A 221 17.48 4.33 -5.28
CA ARG A 221 17.58 5.76 -4.96
C ARG A 221 17.28 6.11 -3.51
N SER A 222 16.51 5.26 -2.85
CA SER A 222 16.11 5.41 -1.47
C SER A 222 16.87 4.38 -0.64
N ASP A 223 17.42 4.80 0.50
CA ASP A 223 17.90 3.85 1.51
C ASP A 223 16.72 3.14 2.21
N LYS A 224 15.49 3.60 1.98
CA LYS A 224 14.24 3.01 2.49
C LYS A 224 13.63 2.05 1.47
N ASN A 225 14.36 0.99 1.17
CA ASN A 225 13.90 -0.07 0.28
C ASN A 225 13.78 -1.37 1.07
N VAL A 226 12.67 -2.07 0.91
CA VAL A 226 12.44 -3.38 1.54
C VAL A 226 11.86 -4.37 0.54
N ILE A 227 12.25 -5.62 0.68
CA ILE A 227 11.79 -6.75 -0.13
C ILE A 227 10.86 -7.58 0.74
N PHE A 228 9.67 -7.86 0.26
CA PHE A 228 8.72 -8.77 0.91
C PHE A 228 8.73 -10.10 0.16
N LYS A 229 8.95 -11.16 0.93
CA LYS A 229 8.70 -12.54 0.50
C LYS A 229 7.36 -12.98 1.08
N ILE A 230 6.72 -13.98 0.49
CA ILE A 230 5.54 -14.57 1.13
C ILE A 230 5.92 -15.36 2.39
N SER A 231 5.08 -15.30 3.43
CA SER A 231 5.24 -16.11 4.64
C SER A 231 4.74 -17.52 4.40
N GLU A 232 5.47 -18.52 4.89
CA GLU A 232 5.02 -19.92 4.88
C GLU A 232 3.67 -20.10 5.57
N ASN A 233 3.33 -19.23 6.53
CA ASN A 233 2.03 -19.25 7.23
C ASN A 233 0.83 -18.89 6.33
N ILE A 234 1.05 -18.47 5.09
CA ILE A 234 0.01 -18.07 4.12
C ILE A 234 -0.26 -19.20 3.08
N CYS A 235 0.24 -20.42 3.30
CA CYS A 235 0.13 -21.61 2.43
C CYS A 235 -1.05 -21.66 1.43
N ASP A 236 -0.67 -21.79 0.14
CA ASP A 236 -1.34 -22.49 -0.99
C ASP A 236 -2.86 -22.34 -1.19
N LEU A 237 -3.30 -21.20 -1.75
CA LEU A 237 -4.66 -21.04 -2.31
C LEU A 237 -4.91 -21.79 -3.64
N ASN A 238 -3.99 -22.63 -4.13
CA ASN A 238 -4.13 -23.25 -5.45
C ASN A 238 -5.18 -24.38 -5.52
N GLU A 239 -5.71 -24.87 -4.39
CA GLU A 239 -6.76 -25.88 -4.41
C GLU A 239 -7.78 -25.67 -3.28
N ALA A 240 -8.70 -24.72 -3.44
CA ALA A 240 -9.96 -24.77 -2.69
C ALA A 240 -11.12 -24.63 -3.66
N GLN A 241 -11.48 -25.80 -4.23
CA GLN A 241 -12.70 -26.04 -4.98
C GLN A 241 -13.93 -25.45 -4.28
N ILE A 242 -14.83 -24.96 -5.12
CA ILE A 242 -16.23 -24.69 -4.81
C ILE A 242 -16.85 -25.95 -4.20
N SER A 243 -17.14 -25.99 -2.90
CA SER A 243 -18.29 -26.77 -2.39
C SER A 243 -18.58 -26.59 -0.90
N LYS A 244 -19.83 -26.93 -0.56
CA LYS A 244 -20.46 -27.00 0.76
C LYS A 244 -19.63 -27.81 1.76
N THR A 245 -19.64 -27.31 3.00
CA THR A 245 -19.22 -27.89 4.29
C THR A 245 -18.49 -29.25 4.26
N PRO A 246 -17.28 -29.36 4.86
CA PRO A 246 -16.58 -28.35 5.66
C PRO A 246 -16.04 -27.19 4.82
N HIS A 247 -16.03 -25.98 5.37
CA HIS A 247 -15.50 -24.80 4.69
C HIS A 247 -14.28 -24.26 5.43
N PHE A 248 -13.36 -23.66 4.69
CA PHE A 248 -12.23 -22.95 5.26
C PHE A 248 -12.61 -21.50 5.52
N ARG A 249 -12.37 -21.05 6.75
CA ARG A 249 -12.43 -19.63 7.10
C ARG A 249 -11.08 -19.03 6.79
N LYS A 250 -11.02 -18.22 5.73
CA LYS A 250 -9.81 -17.52 5.28
C LYS A 250 -9.12 -16.78 6.42
N GLY A 251 -7.80 -16.79 6.39
CA GLY A 251 -6.97 -16.03 7.32
C GLY A 251 -7.13 -14.52 7.17
N TYR A 252 -6.81 -13.77 8.23
CA TYR A 252 -6.97 -12.32 8.26
C TYR A 252 -6.10 -11.68 9.36
N PHE A 253 -5.85 -10.37 9.22
CA PHE A 253 -5.11 -9.59 10.21
C PHE A 253 -6.03 -9.02 11.27
N ARG A 254 -5.65 -9.10 12.56
CA ARG A 254 -6.50 -8.63 13.67
C ARG A 254 -5.68 -8.07 14.82
N LEU A 255 -6.16 -6.98 15.43
CA LEU A 255 -5.66 -6.51 16.73
C LEU A 255 -6.27 -7.35 17.87
N LEU A 256 -5.43 -7.96 18.71
CA LEU A 256 -5.89 -8.68 19.90
C LEU A 256 -6.24 -7.70 21.02
N LYS A 257 -7.53 -7.54 21.33
CA LYS A 257 -7.99 -6.59 22.36
C LYS A 257 -8.39 -7.22 23.68
N SER A 258 -8.73 -8.51 23.68
CA SER A 258 -9.25 -9.20 24.86
C SER A 258 -8.17 -9.42 25.92
N ASP A 259 -8.56 -9.30 27.20
CA ASP A 259 -7.72 -9.64 28.36
C ASP A 259 -7.31 -11.12 28.39
N TYR A 260 -8.01 -12.00 27.66
CA TYR A 260 -7.62 -13.39 27.48
C TYR A 260 -6.19 -13.53 26.90
N TYR A 261 -5.78 -12.61 26.03
CA TYR A 261 -4.46 -12.63 25.41
C TYR A 261 -3.43 -11.88 26.24
N THR A 262 -3.24 -12.24 27.51
CA THR A 262 -2.39 -11.49 28.47
C THR A 262 -1.03 -11.04 27.91
N HIS A 263 -0.33 -11.90 27.16
CA HIS A 263 0.99 -11.60 26.57
C HIS A 263 0.96 -11.06 25.13
N LYS A 264 -0.20 -11.08 24.47
CA LYS A 264 -0.36 -10.63 23.06
C LYS A 264 -1.41 -9.52 22.90
N LYS A 265 -2.01 -9.05 24.00
CA LYS A 265 -2.98 -7.96 23.99
C LYS A 265 -2.33 -6.69 23.44
N GLY A 266 -3.02 -6.01 22.54
CA GLY A 266 -2.54 -4.85 21.80
C GLY A 266 -1.64 -5.17 20.62
N GLN A 267 -1.39 -6.45 20.30
CA GLN A 267 -0.59 -6.84 19.14
C GLN A 267 -1.48 -7.12 17.92
N LEU A 268 -1.05 -6.61 16.76
CA LEU A 268 -1.59 -6.99 15.47
C LEU A 268 -1.00 -8.34 15.10
N ILE A 269 -1.85 -9.33 14.83
CA ILE A 269 -1.44 -10.68 14.44
C ILE A 269 -2.09 -11.09 13.13
N TYR A 270 -1.50 -12.09 12.46
CA TYR A 270 -2.20 -12.86 11.44
C TYR A 270 -2.91 -14.04 12.09
N VAL A 271 -4.22 -14.15 11.89
CA VAL A 271 -5.01 -15.32 12.23
C VAL A 271 -4.99 -16.23 11.00
N THR A 272 -4.37 -17.39 11.13
CA THR A 272 -4.25 -18.37 10.03
C THR A 272 -5.61 -18.89 9.59
N GLU A 273 -5.69 -19.34 8.35
CA GLU A 273 -6.87 -20.02 7.84
C GLU A 273 -7.18 -21.25 8.71
N THR A 274 -8.48 -21.48 8.98
CA THR A 274 -8.93 -22.58 9.82
C THR A 274 -10.11 -23.31 9.18
N MET A 275 -10.11 -24.63 9.25
CA MET A 275 -11.24 -25.45 8.83
C MET A 275 -12.36 -25.33 9.87
N VAL A 276 -13.56 -24.93 9.43
CA VAL A 276 -14.74 -24.80 10.29
C VAL A 276 -15.64 -26.01 10.08
N LYS A 277 -16.03 -26.66 11.20
CA LYS A 277 -16.93 -27.83 11.23
C LYS A 277 -16.41 -29.06 10.45
N GLY A 278 -15.09 -29.20 10.31
CA GLY A 278 -14.46 -30.42 9.81
C GLY A 278 -13.51 -31.03 10.84
N LYS A 279 -13.28 -32.34 10.76
CA LYS A 279 -12.22 -33.01 11.51
C LYS A 279 -11.01 -33.14 10.57
N ALA A 280 -9.94 -32.42 10.85
CA ALA A 280 -8.67 -32.64 10.18
C ALA A 280 -8.05 -33.94 10.70
N LYS A 281 -7.64 -34.84 9.79
CA LYS A 281 -6.77 -35.97 10.12
C LYS A 281 -5.41 -35.69 9.50
N THR A 282 -4.38 -35.60 10.33
CA THR A 282 -3.00 -35.54 9.85
C THR A 282 -2.63 -36.92 9.34
N VAL A 283 -2.30 -37.03 8.05
CA VAL A 283 -1.77 -38.26 7.46
C VAL A 283 -0.26 -38.10 7.37
N ALA A 284 0.48 -38.80 8.24
CA ALA A 284 1.93 -38.86 8.15
C ALA A 284 2.34 -39.76 6.98
N LYS A 285 3.26 -39.31 6.14
CA LYS A 285 3.85 -40.10 5.05
C LYS A 285 4.98 -41.03 5.50
N SER A 286 5.28 -41.11 6.80
CA SER A 286 6.34 -41.96 7.33
C SER A 286 5.80 -43.00 8.30
N ASP A 287 6.28 -44.24 8.18
CA ASP A 287 5.93 -45.36 9.06
C ASP A 287 6.48 -45.20 10.50
N ASN A 288 7.28 -44.15 10.78
CA ASN A 288 7.94 -43.92 12.07
C ASN A 288 7.20 -42.90 12.95
N LEU A 289 5.88 -43.05 13.10
CA LEU A 289 5.07 -42.21 14.00
C LEU A 289 5.43 -42.37 15.49
N GLU A 290 6.00 -43.52 15.88
CA GLU A 290 6.35 -43.81 17.28
C GLU A 290 7.52 -42.97 17.83
N LYS A 291 8.28 -42.26 16.98
CA LYS A 291 9.39 -41.40 17.41
C LYS A 291 8.98 -39.99 17.80
N PHE A 292 7.70 -39.63 17.62
CA PHE A 292 7.22 -38.25 17.77
C PHE A 292 6.09 -38.10 18.80
N ASN A 293 5.80 -39.14 19.57
CA ASN A 293 4.92 -39.10 20.75
C ASN A 293 5.73 -39.19 22.03
#